data_AF-A0AAP4BCQ6-F1
#
_entry.id   AF-A0AAP4BCQ6-F1
#
_cell.length_a   1.000
_cell.length_b   1.000
_cell.length_c   1.000
_cell.angle_alpha   90.00
_cell.angle_beta   90.00
_cell.angle_gamma   90.00
#
_symmetry.space_group_name_H-M   'P 1'
#
loop_
_entity.id
_entity.type
_entity.pdbx_description
1 polymer ?
#
loop_
_entity_poly.entity_id
_entity_poly.type
_entity_poly.pdbx_seq_one_letter_code
_entity_poly.pdbx_strand_id
1 'polypeptide(L)' 'MEKKYRWVNDSVKIDFPLPKPIQEKVDMLEYYDETEDYGYFDACEVLECYAKHWVPDESITQEQFEKLCDRYCGG' A
#
# COMPACT_ATOMS: atom_id res chain seq x y z
N MET A 1 -19.57 5.40 -6.81
CA MET A 1 -18.50 6.34 -7.19
C MET A 1 -17.21 5.62 -6.94
N GLU A 2 -16.35 5.50 -7.97
CA GLU A 2 -14.98 5.04 -7.73
C GLU A 2 -14.32 6.11 -6.84
N LYS A 3 -13.78 5.69 -5.70
CA LYS A 3 -12.97 6.58 -4.85
C LYS A 3 -11.80 7.01 -5.71
N LYS A 4 -11.61 8.32 -5.84
CA LYS A 4 -10.47 8.88 -6.55
C LYS A 4 -9.50 9.38 -5.50
N TYR A 5 -8.40 8.65 -5.36
CA TYR A 5 -7.34 9.03 -4.44
C TYR A 5 -6.44 10.09 -5.08
N ARG A 6 -5.67 10.82 -4.28
CA ARG A 6 -4.79 11.92 -4.73
C ARG A 6 -3.37 11.47 -4.98
N TRP A 7 -2.84 10.66 -4.08
CA TRP A 7 -1.48 10.13 -4.03
C TRP A 7 -1.46 8.62 -4.30
N VAL A 8 -2.52 7.89 -3.94
CA VAL A 8 -2.63 6.47 -4.32
C VAL A 8 -2.80 6.37 -5.84
N ASN A 9 -2.02 5.49 -6.45
CA ASN A 9 -2.05 5.24 -7.88
C ASN A 9 -3.21 4.30 -8.26
N ASP A 10 -4.33 4.89 -8.65
CA ASP A 10 -5.56 4.19 -9.07
C ASP A 10 -5.39 3.30 -10.32
N SER A 11 -4.31 3.44 -11.09
CA SER A 11 -4.04 2.58 -12.24
C SER A 11 -3.59 1.16 -11.83
N VAL A 12 -3.08 1.00 -10.60
CA VAL A 12 -2.62 -0.28 -10.05
C VAL A 12 -3.71 -0.86 -9.16
N LYS A 13 -4.15 -2.09 -9.44
CA LYS A 13 -5.15 -2.79 -8.63
C LYS A 13 -4.49 -3.87 -7.77
N ILE A 14 -4.90 -3.93 -6.50
CA ILE A 14 -4.55 -5.02 -5.59
C ILE A 14 -5.70 -6.03 -5.60
N ASP A 15 -5.53 -7.12 -6.35
CA ASP A 15 -6.53 -8.16 -6.59
C ASP A 15 -6.17 -9.51 -5.96
N PHE A 16 -5.26 -9.48 -5.00
CA PHE A 16 -4.76 -10.63 -4.26
C PHE A 16 -4.97 -10.45 -2.75
N PRO A 17 -5.07 -11.54 -1.98
CA PRO A 17 -5.22 -11.44 -0.54
C PRO A 17 -3.95 -10.87 0.10
N LEU A 18 -4.13 -9.92 1.02
CA LEU A 18 -3.06 -9.39 1.84
C LEU A 18 -3.10 -10.02 3.24
N PRO A 19 -1.95 -10.33 3.85
CA PRO A 19 -1.87 -10.57 5.27
C PRO A 19 -2.49 -9.40 6.05
N LYS A 20 -3.27 -9.71 7.09
CA LYS A 20 -4.00 -8.71 7.88
C LYS A 20 -3.12 -7.51 8.30
N PRO A 21 -1.86 -7.69 8.75
CA PRO A 21 -1.01 -6.56 9.12
C PRO A 21 -0.66 -5.63 7.96
N ILE A 22 -0.56 -6.15 6.72
CA ILE A 22 -0.34 -5.34 5.52
C ILE A 22 -1.64 -4.62 5.14
N GLN A 23 -2.79 -5.31 5.22
CA GLN A 23 -4.09 -4.70 4.97
C GLN A 23 -4.33 -3.49 5.87
N GLU A 24 -4.02 -3.58 7.17
CA GLU A 24 -4.17 -2.47 8.11
C GLU A 24 -3.32 -1.24 7.72
N LYS A 25 -2.15 -1.44 7.10
CA LYS A 25 -1.30 -0.34 6.61
C LYS A 25 -1.86 0.29 5.34
N VAL A 26 -2.38 -0.54 4.43
CA VAL A 26 -3.05 -0.08 3.22
C VAL A 26 -4.28 0.76 3.57
N ASP A 27 -5.14 0.29 4.47
CA ASP A 27 -6.34 1.00 4.89
C ASP A 27 -5.99 2.37 5.52
N MET A 28 -4.89 2.43 6.27
CA MET A 28 -4.38 3.67 6.87
C MET A 28 -3.87 4.66 5.82
N LEU A 29 -3.18 4.19 4.77
CA LEU A 29 -2.72 5.03 3.66
C LEU A 29 -3.88 5.59 2.86
N GLU A 30 -4.87 4.75 2.54
CA GLU A 30 -6.09 5.20 1.87
C GLU A 30 -6.84 6.24 2.71
N TYR A 31 -6.90 6.07 4.04
CA TYR A 31 -7.48 7.06 4.94
C TYR A 31 -6.69 8.38 4.93
N TYR A 32 -5.36 8.34 5.00
CA TYR A 32 -4.54 9.55 4.96
C TYR A 32 -4.69 10.32 3.65
N ASP A 33 -4.76 9.61 2.53
CA ASP A 33 -5.04 10.22 1.24
C ASP A 33 -6.42 10.90 1.20
N GLU A 34 -7.46 10.20 1.69
CA GLU A 34 -8.82 10.74 1.78
C GLU A 34 -8.92 11.99 2.64
N THR A 35 -8.15 12.05 3.72
CA THR A 35 -8.14 13.20 4.65
C THR A 35 -7.10 14.25 4.31
N GLU A 36 -6.35 14.10 3.21
CA GLU A 36 -5.22 14.96 2.84
C GLU A 36 -4.17 15.09 3.96
N ASP A 37 -3.93 14.02 4.71
CA ASP A 37 -2.93 13.96 5.76
C ASP A 37 -1.55 13.64 5.16
N TYR A 38 -0.62 14.58 5.27
CA TYR A 38 0.76 14.42 4.79
C TYR A 38 1.55 13.33 5.51
N GLY A 39 1.05 12.80 6.64
CA GLY A 39 1.55 11.56 7.25
C GLY A 39 1.47 10.34 6.32
N TYR A 40 0.74 10.44 5.21
CA TYR A 40 0.77 9.50 4.09
C TYR A 40 2.20 9.15 3.66
N PHE A 41 3.06 10.14 3.45
CA PHE A 41 4.40 9.92 2.91
C PHE A 41 5.30 9.12 3.87
N ASP A 42 5.23 9.43 5.17
CA ASP A 42 5.93 8.66 6.20
C ASP A 42 5.38 7.21 6.27
N ALA A 43 4.06 7.06 6.13
CA ALA A 43 3.41 5.75 6.14
C ALA A 43 3.75 4.89 4.90
N CYS A 44 4.05 5.51 3.75
CA CYS A 44 4.50 4.79 2.55
C CYS A 44 5.84 4.11 2.77
N GLU A 45 6.83 4.82 3.34
CA GLU A 45 8.13 4.24 3.66
C GLU A 45 7.98 3.08 4.66
N VAL A 46 7.08 3.23 5.63
CA VAL A 46 6.76 2.15 6.59
C VAL A 46 6.14 0.95 5.89
N LEU A 47 5.19 1.15 4.97
CA LEU A 47 4.59 0.05 4.21
C LEU A 47 5.64 -0.69 3.38
N GLU A 48 6.50 0.02 2.66
CA GLU A 48 7.56 -0.59 1.85
C GLU A 48 8.50 -1.44 2.72
N CYS A 49 9.02 -0.84 3.79
CA CYS A 49 9.90 -1.55 4.72
C CYS A 49 9.20 -2.77 5.31
N TYR A 50 7.94 -2.62 5.73
CA TYR A 50 7.20 -3.68 6.39
C TYR A 50 6.85 -4.82 5.43
N ALA A 51 6.25 -4.52 4.27
CA ALA A 51 5.83 -5.51 3.29
C ALA A 51 7.01 -6.34 2.75
N LYS A 52 8.19 -5.72 2.59
CA LYS A 52 9.42 -6.42 2.20
C LYS A 52 9.81 -7.57 3.14
N HIS A 53 9.48 -7.48 4.44
CA HIS A 53 9.76 -8.55 5.41
C HIS A 53 8.86 -9.78 5.24
N TRP A 54 7.74 -9.66 4.52
CA TRP A 54 6.80 -10.76 4.30
C TRP A 54 7.10 -11.55 3.02
N VAL A 55 8.00 -11.06 2.16
CA VAL A 55 8.43 -11.76 0.95
C VAL A 55 9.22 -13.05 1.27
N PRO A 56 10.20 -13.05 2.22
CA PRO A 56 10.92 -14.27 2.59
C PRO A 56 10.06 -15.33 3.29
N ASP A 57 8.95 -14.90 3.92
CA ASP A 57 7.97 -15.79 4.58
C ASP A 57 6.95 -16.38 3.59
N GLU A 58 7.07 -16.06 2.29
CA GLU A 58 6.14 -16.47 1.22
C GLU A 58 4.67 -16.02 1.44
N SER A 59 4.44 -15.17 2.44
CA SER A 59 3.14 -14.58 2.76
C SER A 59 2.67 -13.59 1.69
N ILE A 60 3.60 -12.98 0.96
CA ILE A 60 3.37 -12.29 -0.31
C ILE A 60 4.52 -12.60 -1.28
N THR A 61 4.27 -12.56 -2.58
CA THR A 61 5.33 -12.70 -3.59
C THR A 61 6.07 -11.39 -3.83
N GLN A 62 7.24 -11.46 -4.47
CA GLN A 62 7.97 -10.28 -4.92
C GLN A 62 7.11 -9.40 -5.86
N GLU A 63 6.34 -10.00 -6.77
CA GLU A 63 5.44 -9.27 -7.68
C GLU A 63 4.30 -8.57 -6.91
N GLN A 64 3.76 -9.22 -5.88
CA GLN A 64 2.73 -8.62 -5.02
C GLN A 64 3.28 -7.44 -4.21
N PHE A 65 4.50 -7.56 -3.71
CA PHE A 65 5.22 -6.46 -3.05
C PHE A 65 5.44 -5.28 -4.00
N GLU A 66 5.93 -5.54 -5.21
CA GLU A 66 6.14 -4.49 -6.22
C GLU A 66 4.83 -3.78 -6.59
N LYS A 67 3.73 -4.51 -6.76
CA LYS A 67 2.40 -3.92 -6.98
C LYS A 67 1.93 -3.06 -5.80
N LEU A 68 2.23 -3.43 -4.56
CA LEU A 68 1.93 -2.60 -3.39
C LEU A 68 2.72 -1.28 -3.44
N CYS A 69 4.02 -1.35 -3.73
CA CYS A 69 4.86 -0.17 -3.86
C CYS A 69 4.41 0.73 -5.01
N ASP A 70 4.08 0.17 -6.18
CA ASP A 70 3.60 0.95 -7.33
C ASP A 70 2.26 1.63 -7.06
N ARG A 71 1.40 1.00 -6.24
CA ARG A 71 0.10 1.58 -5.87
C ARG A 71 0.25 2.70 -4.83
N TYR A 72 1.05 2.50 -3.79
CA TYR A 72 1.04 3.39 -2.62
C TYR A 72 2.30 4.26 -2.49
N CYS A 73 3.46 3.79 -2.95
CA CYS A 73 4.74 4.47 -2.75
C CYS A 73 5.26 5.20 -4.00
N GLY A 74 4.64 4.97 -5.17
CA GLY A 74 5.06 5.52 -6.47
C GLY A 74 4.66 6.97 -6.76
N GLY A 75 4.67 7.83 -5.74
CA GLY A 75 4.45 9.28 -5.87
C GLY A 75 5.67 10.04 -6.38
#